data_AF-A0A0L8GDT4-F1
#
_entry.id   AF-A0A0L8GDT4-F1
#
_cell.length_a   1.000
_cell.length_b   1.000
_cell.length_c   1.000
_cell.angle_alpha   90.00
_cell.angle_beta   90.00
_cell.angle_gamma   90.00
#
_symmetry.space_group_name_H-M   'P 1'
#
loop_
_entity.id
_entity.type
_entity.pdbx_description
1 polymer ?
#
loop_
_entity_poly.entity_id
_entity_poly.type
_entity_poly.pdbx_seq_one_letter_code
_entity_poly.pdbx_strand_id
1 'polypeptide(L)'
;MSHSCYNKLWVETQGNIKDMLTYEMPLEPPKPEKDRKIAFQQLATMYVKYIKIYKNLELCYDQIVQPQKRQLLRHVLDATIGRILELKNEMVNLEFAEFHYFDDILADYKLTPYDIELPIPKYFLLERKKILKVREGLLDSILTKLGIKVLDKVKRHDSVDL
;
A
#
# COMPACT_ATOMS: atom_id res chain seq x y z
N MET A 1 -25.85 6.26 6.69
CA MET A 1 -25.55 4.84 6.96
C MET A 1 -24.15 4.39 6.50
N SER A 2 -23.49 5.06 5.55
CA SER A 2 -22.15 4.68 5.04
C SER A 2 -21.00 4.83 6.06
N HIS A 3 -20.99 5.91 6.86
CA HIS A 3 -19.89 6.18 7.79
C HIS A 3 -19.70 5.10 8.88
N SER A 4 -20.78 4.47 9.36
CA SER A 4 -20.67 3.40 10.36
C SER A 4 -20.02 2.14 9.80
N CYS A 5 -20.32 1.80 8.53
CA CYS A 5 -19.74 0.63 7.86
C CYS A 5 -18.21 0.75 7.76
N TYR A 6 -17.70 1.87 7.23
CA TYR A 6 -16.26 2.05 7.04
C TYR A 6 -15.48 2.25 8.34
N ASN A 7 -16.11 2.78 9.38
CA ASN A 7 -15.47 2.79 10.70
C ASN A 7 -15.36 1.36 11.29
N LYS A 8 -16.36 0.48 11.06
CA LYS A 8 -16.25 -0.92 11.46
C LYS A 8 -15.15 -1.63 10.66
N LEU A 9 -15.10 -1.42 9.34
CA LEU A 9 -14.04 -1.96 8.49
C LEU A 9 -12.65 -1.48 8.94
N TRP A 10 -12.52 -0.21 9.30
CA TRP A 10 -11.28 0.34 9.84
C TRP A 10 -10.87 -0.36 11.15
N VAL A 11 -11.80 -0.50 12.10
CA VAL A 11 -11.52 -1.18 13.38
C VAL A 11 -11.14 -2.65 13.17
N GLU A 12 -11.84 -3.36 12.28
CA GLU A 12 -11.50 -4.73 11.90
C GLU A 12 -10.09 -4.82 11.29
N THR A 13 -9.77 -3.90 10.38
CA THR A 13 -8.46 -3.85 9.72
C THR A 13 -7.34 -3.54 10.70
N GLN A 14 -7.58 -2.66 11.68
CA GLN A 14 -6.63 -2.43 12.77
C GLN A 14 -6.41 -3.69 13.62
N GLY A 15 -7.48 -4.45 13.90
CA GLY A 15 -7.39 -5.76 14.55
C GLY A 15 -6.49 -6.72 13.76
N ASN A 16 -6.75 -6.88 12.46
CA ASN A 16 -5.97 -7.73 11.58
C ASN A 16 -4.48 -7.33 11.53
N ILE A 17 -4.17 -6.03 11.50
CA ILE A 17 -2.79 -5.53 11.58
C ILE A 17 -2.15 -5.91 12.91
N LYS A 18 -2.87 -5.71 14.03
CA LYS A 18 -2.35 -6.04 15.36
C LYS A 18 -2.07 -7.53 15.51
N ASP A 19 -2.93 -8.38 14.97
CA ASP A 19 -2.76 -9.82 14.97
C ASP A 19 -1.55 -10.24 14.13
N MET A 20 -1.36 -9.63 12.95
CA MET A 20 -0.14 -9.85 12.13
C MET A 20 1.13 -9.40 12.85
N LEU A 21 1.14 -8.22 13.47
CA LEU A 21 2.30 -7.72 14.20
C LEU A 21 2.65 -8.61 15.40
N THR A 22 1.63 -9.14 16.08
CA THR A 22 1.83 -10.07 17.20
C THR A 22 2.43 -11.41 16.72
N TYR A 23 2.05 -11.85 15.53
CA TYR A 23 2.61 -13.03 14.89
C TYR A 23 4.07 -12.82 14.44
N GLU A 24 4.40 -11.66 13.85
CA GLU A 24 5.75 -11.35 13.38
C GLU A 24 6.74 -11.02 14.50
N MET A 25 6.23 -10.45 15.61
CA MET A 25 7.03 -10.04 16.76
C MET A 25 6.61 -10.80 18.02
N PRO A 26 6.83 -12.14 18.07
CA PRO A 26 6.59 -12.90 19.28
C PRO A 26 7.57 -12.49 20.39
N LEU A 27 7.16 -12.68 21.64
CA LEU A 27 7.98 -12.34 22.83
C LEU A 27 9.34 -13.06 22.83
N GLU A 28 9.37 -14.27 22.29
CA GLU A 28 10.59 -15.03 22.06
C GLU A 28 10.80 -15.20 20.56
N PRO A 29 11.97 -14.81 20.02
CA PRO A 29 12.23 -14.93 18.59
C PRO A 29 12.19 -16.40 18.18
N PRO A 30 11.44 -16.75 17.12
CA PRO A 30 11.34 -18.13 16.67
C PRO A 30 12.73 -18.60 16.22
N LYS A 31 13.00 -19.89 16.42
CA LYS A 31 14.20 -20.51 15.84
C LYS A 31 14.10 -20.38 14.32
N PRO A 32 15.21 -20.09 13.62
CA PRO A 32 15.20 -20.00 12.17
C PRO A 32 14.69 -21.32 11.58
N GLU A 33 13.66 -21.21 10.75
CA GLU A 33 13.04 -22.35 10.06
C GLU A 33 14.08 -23.00 9.15
N LYS A 34 14.24 -24.32 9.26
CA LYS A 34 15.26 -25.05 8.50
C LYS A 34 14.72 -25.58 7.19
N ASP A 35 13.41 -25.81 7.13
CA ASP A 35 12.76 -26.25 5.91
C ASP A 35 12.38 -25.04 5.05
N ARG A 36 13.04 -24.94 3.89
CA ARG A 36 12.77 -23.91 2.88
C ARG A 36 11.30 -23.84 2.48
N LYS A 37 10.60 -24.99 2.38
CA LYS A 37 9.19 -25.03 1.98
C LYS A 37 8.29 -24.43 3.06
N ILE A 38 8.56 -24.74 4.33
CA ILE A 38 7.81 -24.21 5.46
C ILE A 38 8.05 -22.70 5.58
N ALA A 39 9.30 -22.26 5.46
CA ALA A 39 9.65 -20.84 5.46
C ALA A 39 8.94 -20.08 4.33
N PHE A 40 8.91 -20.64 3.12
CA PHE A 40 8.18 -20.05 2.00
C PHE A 40 6.68 -19.97 2.27
N GLN A 41 6.06 -21.05 2.74
CA GLN A 41 4.63 -21.09 3.05
C GLN A 41 4.25 -20.04 4.12
N GLN A 42 5.09 -19.85 5.13
CA GLN A 42 4.91 -18.79 6.13
C GLN A 42 4.98 -17.40 5.50
N LEU A 43 6.03 -17.11 4.71
CA LEU A 43 6.19 -15.82 4.01
C LEU A 43 5.03 -15.53 3.05
N ALA A 44 4.65 -16.52 2.25
CA ALA A 44 3.57 -16.43 1.29
C ALA A 44 2.22 -16.19 1.98
N THR A 45 1.97 -16.86 3.11
CA THR A 45 0.77 -16.63 3.92
C THR A 45 0.73 -15.22 4.48
N MET A 46 1.85 -14.70 5.01
CA MET A 46 1.93 -13.30 5.47
C MET A 46 1.69 -12.33 4.33
N TYR A 47 2.33 -12.55 3.18
CA TYR A 47 2.19 -11.72 1.98
C TYR A 47 0.71 -11.57 1.56
N VAL A 48 -0.02 -12.70 1.44
CA VAL A 48 -1.45 -12.70 1.08
C VAL A 48 -2.29 -11.97 2.13
N LYS A 49 -2.01 -12.17 3.43
CA LYS A 49 -2.73 -11.48 4.51
C LYS A 49 -2.51 -9.96 4.49
N TYR A 50 -1.27 -9.52 4.25
CA TYR A 50 -0.98 -8.09 4.13
C TYR A 50 -1.62 -7.46 2.90
N ILE A 51 -1.72 -8.16 1.77
CA ILE A 51 -2.49 -7.65 0.61
C ILE A 51 -3.96 -7.43 0.98
N LYS A 52 -4.59 -8.37 1.69
CA LYS A 52 -5.97 -8.22 2.15
C LYS A 52 -6.15 -7.02 3.08
N ILE A 53 -5.22 -6.84 4.02
CA ILE A 53 -5.18 -5.66 4.89
C ILE A 53 -5.06 -4.38 4.05
N TYR A 54 -4.14 -4.35 3.09
CA TYR A 54 -3.94 -3.22 2.19
C TYR A 54 -5.21 -2.83 1.43
N LYS A 55 -5.94 -3.79 0.86
CA LYS A 55 -7.20 -3.50 0.14
C LYS A 55 -8.26 -2.90 1.06
N ASN A 56 -8.39 -3.41 2.28
CA ASN A 56 -9.32 -2.83 3.25
C ASN A 56 -8.91 -1.42 3.67
N LEU A 57 -7.60 -1.17 3.85
CA LEU A 57 -7.07 0.16 4.14
C LEU A 57 -7.33 1.15 3.00
N GLU A 58 -7.19 0.72 1.74
CA GLU A 58 -7.44 1.55 0.56
C GLU A 58 -8.92 1.97 0.51
N LEU A 59 -9.83 1.02 0.72
CA LEU A 59 -11.27 1.29 0.84
C LEU A 59 -11.58 2.24 1.99
N CYS A 60 -10.96 2.06 3.15
CA CYS A 60 -11.11 2.98 4.29
C CYS A 60 -10.60 4.38 3.96
N TYR A 61 -9.45 4.50 3.30
CA TYR A 61 -8.86 5.79 2.93
C TYR A 61 -9.73 6.56 1.93
N ASP A 62 -10.32 5.86 0.95
CA ASP A 62 -11.23 6.45 -0.03
C ASP A 62 -12.52 6.98 0.60
N GLN A 63 -13.06 6.27 1.58
CA GLN A 63 -14.41 6.51 2.12
C GLN A 63 -14.42 7.36 3.41
N ILE A 64 -13.28 7.50 4.11
CA ILE A 64 -13.15 8.33 5.32
C ILE A 64 -12.77 9.76 4.95
N VAL A 65 -13.71 10.68 5.15
CA VAL A 65 -13.56 12.10 4.80
C VAL A 65 -12.83 12.91 5.89
N GLN A 66 -12.79 12.40 7.14
CA GLN A 66 -12.18 13.13 8.26
C GLN A 66 -10.66 13.35 8.05
N PRO A 67 -10.16 14.60 8.00
CA PRO A 67 -8.77 14.88 7.65
C PRO A 67 -7.72 14.23 8.55
N GLN A 68 -7.92 14.26 9.88
CA GLN A 68 -6.94 13.69 10.82
C GLN A 68 -6.81 12.16 10.64
N LYS A 69 -7.95 11.47 10.53
CA LYS A 69 -7.97 10.02 10.29
C LYS A 69 -7.38 9.66 8.93
N ARG A 70 -7.63 10.47 7.91
CA ARG A 70 -7.11 10.25 6.56
C ARG A 70 -5.59 10.38 6.49
N GLN A 71 -5.01 11.34 7.23
CA GLN A 71 -3.55 11.45 7.34
C GLN A 71 -2.94 10.22 8.03
N LEU A 72 -3.56 9.74 9.12
CA LEU A 72 -3.12 8.50 9.77
C LEU A 72 -3.22 7.30 8.84
N LEU A 73 -4.37 7.11 8.18
CA LEU A 73 -4.61 6.03 7.22
C LEU A 73 -3.57 6.02 6.10
N ARG A 74 -3.18 7.19 5.60
CA ARG A 74 -2.11 7.29 4.61
C ARG A 74 -0.80 6.69 5.12
N HIS A 75 -0.37 7.09 6.32
CA HIS A 75 0.87 6.56 6.90
C HIS A 75 0.80 5.04 7.10
N VAL A 76 -0.34 4.52 7.54
CA VAL A 76 -0.55 3.08 7.70
C VAL A 76 -0.56 2.36 6.34
N LEU A 77 -1.16 2.95 5.31
CA LEU A 77 -1.12 2.44 3.94
C LEU A 77 0.31 2.36 3.41
N ASP A 78 1.06 3.46 3.49
CA ASP A 78 2.47 3.53 3.05
C ASP A 78 3.32 2.46 3.77
N ALA A 79 3.13 2.31 5.09
CA ALA A 79 3.83 1.28 5.87
C ALA A 79 3.44 -0.15 5.46
N THR A 80 2.16 -0.39 5.18
CA THR A 80 1.65 -1.69 4.73
C THR A 80 2.21 -2.05 3.35
N ILE A 81 2.28 -1.08 2.43
CA ILE A 81 2.92 -1.25 1.11
C ILE A 81 4.40 -1.62 1.29
N GLY A 82 5.11 -0.90 2.17
CA GLY A 82 6.51 -1.21 2.49
C GLY A 82 6.69 -2.66 2.96
N ARG A 83 5.85 -3.11 3.90
CA ARG A 83 5.91 -4.49 4.41
C ARG A 83 5.62 -5.54 3.33
N ILE A 84 4.66 -5.27 2.44
CA ILE A 84 4.36 -6.16 1.30
C ILE A 84 5.57 -6.31 0.38
N LEU A 85 6.30 -5.22 0.12
CA LEU A 85 7.51 -5.23 -0.71
C LEU A 85 8.66 -5.99 -0.04
N GLU A 86 8.85 -5.82 1.26
CA GLU A 86 9.82 -6.57 2.05
C GLU A 86 9.55 -8.08 1.99
N LEU A 87 8.30 -8.50 2.27
CA LEU A 87 7.89 -9.90 2.20
C LEU A 87 8.09 -10.49 0.80
N LYS A 88 7.71 -9.74 -0.24
CA LYS A 88 7.93 -10.16 -1.62
C LYS A 88 9.43 -10.35 -1.91
N ASN A 89 10.27 -9.40 -1.50
CA ASN A 89 11.71 -9.49 -1.67
C ASN A 89 12.31 -10.70 -0.92
N GLU A 90 11.87 -10.95 0.32
CA GLU A 90 12.27 -12.14 1.08
C GLU A 90 11.91 -13.44 0.36
N MET A 91 10.69 -13.55 -0.18
CA MET A 91 10.26 -14.71 -0.97
C MET A 91 11.11 -14.89 -2.23
N VAL A 92 11.37 -13.82 -2.98
CA VAL A 92 12.19 -13.86 -4.19
C VAL A 92 13.61 -14.33 -3.87
N ASN A 93 14.20 -13.84 -2.78
CA ASN A 93 15.52 -14.28 -2.34
C ASN A 93 15.51 -15.73 -1.86
N LEU A 94 14.42 -16.19 -1.25
CA LEU A 94 14.27 -17.57 -0.79
C LEU A 94 14.12 -18.55 -1.95
N GLU A 95 13.35 -18.20 -2.99
CA GLU A 95 13.06 -19.09 -4.13
C GLU A 95 13.99 -18.90 -5.34
N PHE A 96 14.68 -17.76 -5.41
CA PHE A 96 15.41 -17.27 -6.60
C PHE A 96 14.49 -17.11 -7.83
N ALA A 97 13.23 -16.74 -7.59
CA ALA A 97 12.22 -16.56 -8.62
C ALA A 97 11.37 -15.31 -8.32
N GLU A 98 11.00 -14.56 -9.37
CA GLU A 98 10.13 -13.38 -9.22
C GLU A 98 8.64 -13.75 -9.18
N PHE A 99 8.27 -14.90 -9.76
CA PHE A 99 6.90 -15.36 -9.89
C PHE A 99 6.65 -16.54 -8.97
N HIS A 100 5.57 -16.47 -8.20
CA HIS A 100 5.20 -17.46 -7.18
C HIS A 100 3.74 -17.87 -7.38
N TYR A 101 3.47 -19.16 -7.21
CA TYR A 101 2.10 -19.70 -7.24
C TYR A 101 1.53 -19.72 -5.83
N PHE A 102 0.30 -19.20 -5.68
CA PHE A 102 -0.37 -19.08 -4.39
C PHE A 102 -1.60 -19.98 -4.27
N ASP A 103 -1.84 -20.90 -5.21
CA ASP A 103 -3.10 -21.64 -5.33
C ASP A 103 -3.50 -22.37 -4.04
N ASP A 104 -2.55 -23.05 -3.38
CA ASP A 104 -2.80 -23.76 -2.12
C ASP A 104 -3.23 -22.80 -1.00
N ILE A 105 -2.54 -21.67 -0.88
CA ILE A 105 -2.83 -20.65 0.14
C ILE A 105 -4.17 -19.98 -0.17
N LEU A 106 -4.43 -19.66 -1.43
CA LEU A 106 -5.72 -19.10 -1.84
C LEU A 106 -6.85 -20.07 -1.54
N ALA A 107 -6.68 -21.37 -1.81
CA ALA A 107 -7.66 -22.40 -1.50
C ALA A 107 -7.94 -22.48 0.01
N ASP A 108 -6.90 -22.49 0.86
CA ASP A 108 -7.02 -22.55 2.32
C ASP A 108 -7.82 -21.37 2.89
N TYR A 109 -7.57 -20.16 2.37
CA TYR A 109 -8.25 -18.94 2.80
C TYR A 109 -9.56 -18.66 2.03
N LYS A 110 -9.97 -19.56 1.12
CA LYS A 110 -11.14 -19.40 0.25
C LYS A 110 -11.11 -18.08 -0.54
N LEU A 111 -9.93 -17.74 -1.04
CA LEU A 111 -9.67 -16.54 -1.83
C LEU A 111 -9.57 -16.89 -3.31
N THR A 112 -9.80 -15.88 -4.13
CA THR A 112 -9.59 -15.92 -5.57
C THR A 112 -8.34 -15.12 -5.94
N PRO A 113 -7.76 -15.32 -7.14
CA PRO A 113 -6.65 -14.49 -7.61
C PRO A 113 -6.95 -12.99 -7.60
N TYR A 114 -8.21 -12.61 -7.86
CA TYR A 114 -8.65 -11.21 -7.78
C TYR A 114 -8.50 -10.61 -6.39
N ASP A 115 -8.61 -11.43 -5.33
CA ASP A 115 -8.48 -10.96 -3.95
C ASP A 115 -7.04 -10.54 -3.60
N ILE A 116 -6.05 -11.08 -4.30
CA ILE A 116 -4.62 -10.74 -4.12
C ILE A 116 -4.08 -9.74 -5.15
N GLU A 117 -4.93 -9.22 -6.04
CA GLU A 117 -4.54 -8.11 -6.91
C GLU A 117 -4.36 -6.83 -6.08
N LEU A 118 -3.22 -6.16 -6.29
CA LEU A 118 -2.86 -4.90 -5.63
C LEU A 118 -3.39 -3.71 -6.45
N PRO A 119 -4.49 -3.05 -6.04
CA PRO A 119 -4.92 -1.81 -6.68
C PRO A 119 -3.89 -0.70 -6.47
N ILE A 120 -3.79 0.24 -7.40
CA ILE A 120 -2.97 1.45 -7.22
C ILE A 120 -3.69 2.38 -6.24
N PRO A 121 -3.06 2.81 -5.12
CA PRO A 121 -3.75 3.64 -4.14
C PRO A 121 -4.13 5.00 -4.73
N LYS A 122 -5.41 5.40 -4.60
CA LYS A 122 -5.93 6.63 -5.23
C LYS A 122 -5.24 7.92 -4.79
N TYR A 123 -4.67 7.97 -3.58
CA TYR A 123 -3.95 9.17 -3.11
C TYR A 123 -2.72 9.48 -3.95
N PHE A 124 -2.11 8.48 -4.62
CA PHE A 124 -1.03 8.72 -5.57
C PHE A 124 -1.46 9.65 -6.70
N LEU A 125 -2.75 9.67 -7.08
CA LEU A 125 -3.26 10.58 -8.10
C LEU A 125 -3.68 11.93 -7.49
N LEU A 126 -4.42 11.89 -6.38
CA LEU A 126 -4.99 13.09 -5.76
C LEU A 126 -3.92 14.04 -5.23
N GLU A 127 -2.87 13.50 -4.61
CA GLU A 127 -1.85 14.30 -3.95
C GLU A 127 -0.69 14.67 -4.89
N ARG A 128 -0.59 14.01 -6.05
CA ARG A 128 0.38 14.33 -7.10
C ARG A 128 0.25 15.77 -7.58
N LYS A 129 -0.97 16.35 -7.59
CA LYS A 129 -1.18 17.77 -7.93
C LYS A 129 -0.32 18.71 -7.06
N LYS A 130 -0.21 18.45 -5.75
CA LYS A 130 0.62 19.26 -4.85
C LYS A 130 2.11 19.11 -5.17
N ILE A 131 2.57 17.88 -5.37
CA ILE A 131 3.96 17.58 -5.72
C ILE A 131 4.33 18.21 -7.08
N LEU A 132 3.45 18.13 -8.07
CA LEU A 132 3.64 18.73 -9.39
C LEU A 132 3.75 20.26 -9.30
N LYS A 133 2.91 20.93 -8.51
CA LYS A 133 3.04 22.38 -8.28
C LYS A 133 4.37 22.76 -7.64
N VAL A 134 4.85 21.98 -6.67
CA VAL A 134 6.16 22.22 -6.04
C VAL A 134 7.30 22.03 -7.05
N ARG A 135 7.22 20.97 -7.87
CA ARG A 135 8.21 20.70 -8.92
C ARG A 135 8.19 21.77 -10.02
N GLU A 136 7.02 22.26 -10.41
CA GLU A 136 6.88 23.38 -11.34
C GLU A 136 7.57 24.63 -10.78
N GLY A 137 7.31 25.00 -9.53
CA GLY A 137 7.98 26.16 -8.92
C GLY A 137 9.50 26.00 -8.82
N LEU A 138 9.99 24.79 -8.56
CA LEU A 138 11.43 24.50 -8.57
C LEU A 138 12.01 24.66 -9.98
N LEU A 139 11.35 24.12 -11.01
CA LEU A 139 11.76 24.29 -12.40
C LEU A 139 11.78 25.75 -12.83
N ASP A 140 10.74 26.52 -12.49
CA ASP A 140 10.68 27.97 -12.76
C ASP A 140 11.88 28.69 -12.12
N SER A 141 12.26 28.31 -10.89
CA SER A 141 13.43 28.88 -10.21
C SER A 141 14.76 28.53 -10.89
N ILE A 142 14.90 27.31 -11.42
CA ILE A 142 16.11 26.87 -12.15
C ILE A 142 16.19 27.61 -13.50
N LEU A 143 15.10 27.68 -14.24
CA LEU A 143 15.04 28.35 -15.54
C LEU A 143 15.35 29.85 -15.43
N THR A 144 14.82 30.49 -14.38
CA THR A 144 15.13 31.89 -14.07
C THR A 144 16.63 32.09 -13.79
N LYS A 145 17.26 31.20 -13.00
CA LYS A 145 18.71 31.23 -12.74
C LYS A 145 19.55 31.03 -13.99
N LEU A 146 19.06 30.24 -14.95
CA LEU A 146 19.71 30.00 -16.25
C LEU A 146 19.43 31.11 -17.28
N GLY A 147 18.66 32.14 -16.93
CA GLY A 147 18.31 33.25 -17.85
C GLY A 147 17.27 32.89 -18.90
N ILE A 148 16.61 31.74 -18.78
CA ILE A 148 15.58 31.27 -19.72
C ILE A 148 14.22 31.77 -19.21
N LYS A 149 13.60 32.72 -19.93
CA LYS A 149 12.23 33.16 -19.64
C LYS A 149 11.24 32.14 -20.20
N VAL A 150 10.47 31.51 -19.33
CA VAL A 150 9.34 30.65 -19.71
C VAL A 150 8.26 31.56 -20.31
N LEU A 151 7.95 31.38 -21.60
CA LEU A 151 6.81 32.02 -22.26
C LEU A 151 5.52 31.48 -21.64
N ASP A 152 4.55 32.38 -21.42
CA ASP A 152 3.34 32.15 -20.62
C ASP A 152 2.64 30.80 -20.86
N LYS A 153 2.24 30.17 -19.74
CA LYS A 153 1.48 28.91 -19.70
C LYS A 153 0.23 29.03 -20.57
N VAL A 154 0.20 28.33 -21.71
CA VAL A 154 -1.03 28.01 -22.44
C VAL A 154 -1.98 27.38 -21.43
N LYS A 155 -3.12 28.03 -21.17
CA LYS A 155 -4.18 27.57 -20.27
C LYS A 155 -4.63 26.16 -20.67
N ARG A 156 -4.04 25.12 -20.09
CA ARG A 156 -4.65 23.79 -20.12
C ARG A 156 -5.88 23.87 -19.24
N HIS A 157 -7.05 23.74 -19.84
CA HIS A 157 -8.31 23.58 -19.14
C HIS A 157 -8.18 22.37 -18.20
N ASP A 158 -8.07 22.64 -16.91
CA ASP A 158 -8.38 21.65 -15.87
C ASP A 158 -9.90 21.48 -15.85
N SER A 159 -10.43 20.74 -16.82
CA SER A 159 -11.79 20.25 -16.82
C SER A 159 -11.73 18.73 -16.78
N VAL A 160 -11.66 18.16 -15.58
CA VAL A 160 -12.48 17.02 -15.12
C VAL A 160 -12.38 17.01 -13.60
N ASP A 161 -13.35 17.62 -12.94
CA ASP A 161 -13.74 17.24 -11.58
C ASP A 161 -14.60 15.98 -11.70
N LEU A 162 -14.12 14.88 -11.09
CA LEU A 162 -14.88 13.69 -10.73
C LEU A 162 -14.51 13.34 -9.28
#